data_AF-A0A357C671-F1
#
_entry.id   AF-A0A357C671-F1
#
_cell.length_a   1.000
_cell.length_b   1.000
_cell.length_c   1.000
_cell.angle_alpha   90.00
_cell.angle_beta   90.00
_cell.angle_gamma   90.00
#
_symmetry.space_group_name_H-M   'P 1'
#
loop_
_entity.id
_entity.type
_entity.pdbx_description
1 polymer ?
#
loop_
_entity_poly.entity_id
_entity_poly.type
_entity_poly.pdbx_seq_one_letter_code
_entity_poly.pdbx_strand_id
1 'polypeptide(L)'
;MKSINISVVITKEEFLLTISPKYIPAWGKWEALRELMQNVIDRYNEEPRAEIIFTYSPLKQRLIVGNKFSLLERKTLIMGETSKADNDSAIGKYGEGYKLALMVLLRLGARIRIRTAGEVWAPIIKYSEQFETDLLAIGVIKSKVASESLLFEIDGITQDDYKELLANLLPLTRNWSIR
;
A
#
# COMPACT_ATOMS: atom_id res chain seq x y z
N MET A 1 12.93 -25.83 14.74
CA MET A 1 12.36 -24.50 15.02
C MET A 1 10.86 -24.56 14.77
N LYS A 2 10.05 -24.16 15.74
CA LYS A 2 8.58 -24.30 15.70
C LYS A 2 7.99 -23.41 14.62
N SER A 3 7.32 -24.04 13.66
CA SER A 3 6.44 -23.42 12.68
C SER A 3 5.36 -22.62 13.41
N ILE A 4 5.30 -21.32 13.18
CA ILE A 4 4.23 -20.48 13.73
C ILE A 4 3.01 -20.69 12.83
N ASN A 5 2.16 -21.63 13.21
CA ASN A 5 0.80 -21.77 12.68
C ASN A 5 -0.03 -20.60 13.24
N ILE A 6 -0.24 -19.56 12.43
CA ILE A 6 -1.17 -18.48 12.74
C ILE A 6 -2.56 -18.90 12.27
N SER A 7 -3.18 -19.82 12.99
CA SER A 7 -4.63 -20.05 12.92
C SER A 7 -5.30 -19.04 13.86
N VAL A 8 -5.25 -17.77 13.47
CA VAL A 8 -6.16 -16.75 14.03
C VAL A 8 -7.50 -16.97 13.34
N VAL A 9 -8.57 -17.03 14.12
CA VAL A 9 -9.95 -17.05 13.65
C VAL A 9 -10.19 -15.78 12.83
N ILE A 10 -10.01 -15.87 11.51
CA ILE A 10 -10.26 -14.79 10.56
C ILE A 10 -11.75 -14.79 10.28
N THR A 11 -12.46 -13.77 10.76
CA THR A 11 -13.72 -13.38 10.13
C THR A 11 -13.40 -13.02 8.68
N LYS A 12 -13.92 -13.84 7.76
CA LYS A 12 -13.57 -13.93 6.33
C LYS A 12 -14.21 -12.79 5.52
N GLU A 13 -13.97 -11.55 5.92
CA GLU A 13 -14.38 -10.40 5.12
C GLU A 13 -13.35 -10.19 4.00
N GLU A 14 -13.84 -10.16 2.77
CA GLU A 14 -13.02 -10.03 1.57
C GLU A 14 -13.73 -9.08 0.60
N PHE A 15 -12.99 -8.10 0.09
CA PHE A 15 -13.45 -7.22 -0.97
C PHE A 15 -12.78 -7.62 -2.28
N LEU A 16 -13.57 -8.09 -3.25
CA LEU A 16 -13.10 -8.33 -4.61
C LEU A 16 -13.09 -7.00 -5.38
N LEU A 17 -11.93 -6.62 -5.89
CA LEU A 17 -11.78 -5.46 -6.77
C LEU A 17 -11.76 -5.98 -8.21
N THR A 18 -12.54 -5.35 -9.09
CA THR A 18 -12.60 -5.68 -10.53
C THR A 18 -11.36 -5.16 -11.29
N ILE A 19 -10.17 -5.37 -10.71
CA ILE A 19 -8.87 -4.95 -11.23
C ILE A 19 -8.06 -6.22 -11.54
N SER A 20 -7.81 -6.46 -12.82
CA SER A 20 -6.98 -7.58 -13.29
C SER A 20 -5.49 -7.31 -13.05
N PRO A 21 -4.68 -8.33 -12.69
CA PRO A 21 -3.22 -8.19 -12.65
C PRO A 21 -2.60 -7.90 -14.02
N LYS A 22 -3.35 -8.04 -15.11
CA LYS A 22 -2.90 -7.69 -16.47
C LYS A 22 -2.94 -6.19 -16.76
N TYR A 23 -3.60 -5.39 -15.92
CA TYR A 23 -3.69 -3.94 -16.10
C TYR A 23 -2.30 -3.29 -15.93
N ILE A 24 -2.03 -2.18 -16.65
CA ILE A 24 -0.75 -1.44 -16.62
C ILE A 24 0.51 -2.35 -16.60
N PRO A 25 0.71 -3.19 -17.62
CA PRO A 25 1.79 -4.17 -17.63
C PRO A 25 3.19 -3.55 -17.64
N ALA A 26 3.32 -2.29 -18.05
CA ALA A 26 4.58 -1.56 -18.08
C ALA A 26 5.09 -1.15 -16.67
N TRP A 27 4.22 -1.14 -15.65
CA TRP A 27 4.64 -0.76 -14.29
C TRP A 27 5.44 -1.88 -13.62
N GLY A 28 6.61 -1.49 -13.13
CA GLY A 28 7.47 -2.26 -12.25
C GLY A 28 7.28 -1.92 -10.76
N LYS A 29 8.20 -2.39 -9.93
CA LYS A 29 8.20 -2.08 -8.48
C LYS A 29 8.40 -0.59 -8.23
N TRP A 30 9.25 0.07 -9.03
CA TRP A 30 9.51 1.51 -8.92
C TRP A 30 8.22 2.33 -9.00
N GLU A 31 7.41 2.18 -10.06
CA GLU A 31 6.19 2.96 -10.24
C GLU A 31 5.20 2.75 -9.10
N ALA A 32 5.04 1.50 -8.66
CA ALA A 32 4.16 1.15 -7.56
C ALA A 32 4.64 1.72 -6.22
N LEU A 33 5.93 1.62 -5.91
CA LEU A 33 6.52 2.18 -4.68
C LEU A 33 6.47 3.71 -4.70
N ARG A 34 6.75 4.33 -5.84
CA ARG A 34 6.62 5.79 -6.04
C ARG A 34 5.20 6.26 -5.75
N GLU A 35 4.19 5.56 -6.24
CA GLU A 35 2.78 5.90 -6.02
C GLU A 35 2.41 5.84 -4.52
N LEU A 36 2.87 4.82 -3.79
CA LEU A 36 2.65 4.75 -2.34
C LEU A 36 3.39 5.88 -1.61
N MET A 37 4.63 6.16 -1.99
CA MET A 37 5.43 7.25 -1.40
C MET A 37 4.83 8.63 -1.68
N GLN A 38 4.30 8.86 -2.87
CA GLN A 38 3.63 10.13 -3.22
C GLN A 38 2.40 10.34 -2.35
N ASN A 39 1.58 9.30 -2.13
CA ASN A 39 0.45 9.40 -1.21
C ASN A 39 0.87 9.79 0.21
N VAL A 40 2.03 9.29 0.66
CA VAL A 40 2.59 9.58 1.98
C VAL A 40 3.13 10.99 2.12
N ILE A 41 3.79 11.48 1.06
CA ILE A 41 4.30 12.86 0.97
C ILE A 41 3.15 13.85 0.88
N ASP A 42 2.16 13.60 0.03
CA ASP A 42 0.96 14.44 -0.10
C ASP A 42 0.26 14.57 1.25
N ARG A 43 0.09 13.45 1.97
CA ARG A 43 -0.57 13.47 3.28
C ARG A 43 0.19 14.31 4.32
N TYR A 44 1.52 14.24 4.32
CA TYR A 44 2.35 15.08 5.19
C TYR A 44 2.25 16.57 4.83
N ASN A 45 2.21 16.89 3.53
CA ASN A 45 2.06 18.27 3.07
C ASN A 45 0.68 18.85 3.44
N GLU A 46 -0.37 18.04 3.40
CA GLU A 46 -1.73 18.40 3.84
C GLU A 46 -1.83 18.57 5.36
N GLU A 47 -1.19 17.68 6.13
CA GLU A 47 -1.22 17.67 7.59
C GLU A 47 0.16 17.27 8.14
N PRO A 48 1.02 18.24 8.50
CA PRO A 48 2.38 17.95 8.98
C PRO A 48 2.45 17.11 10.26
N ARG A 49 1.36 17.00 11.04
CA ARG A 49 1.29 16.07 12.18
C ARG A 49 1.24 14.61 11.73
N ALA A 50 0.83 14.33 10.49
CA ALA A 50 0.85 13.01 9.88
C ALA A 50 2.28 12.61 9.49
N GLU A 51 3.16 12.49 10.49
CA GLU A 51 4.58 12.18 10.33
C GLU A 51 4.80 10.97 9.42
N ILE A 52 5.75 11.10 8.48
CA ILE A 52 6.13 10.01 7.58
C ILE A 52 6.81 8.90 8.37
N ILE A 53 6.40 7.67 8.08
CA ILE A 53 7.08 6.44 8.50
C ILE A 53 7.66 5.82 7.24
N PHE A 54 8.99 5.73 7.17
CA PHE A 54 9.72 5.13 6.06
C PHE A 54 10.90 4.32 6.61
N THR A 55 10.84 3.01 6.51
CA THR A 55 11.84 2.13 7.13
C THR A 55 12.11 0.92 6.24
N TYR A 56 13.40 0.60 6.03
CA TYR A 56 13.80 -0.55 5.23
C TYR A 56 14.70 -1.50 6.01
N SER A 57 14.43 -2.80 5.87
CA SER A 57 15.26 -3.87 6.43
C SER A 57 15.83 -4.72 5.28
N PRO A 58 17.13 -4.58 4.95
CA PRO A 58 17.77 -5.40 3.92
C PRO A 58 17.69 -6.90 4.23
N LEU A 59 17.90 -7.28 5.50
CA LEU A 59 17.86 -8.67 5.95
C LEU A 59 16.49 -9.32 5.72
N LYS A 60 15.41 -8.58 5.96
CA LYS A 60 14.03 -9.07 5.78
C LYS A 60 13.48 -8.79 4.38
N GLN A 61 14.21 -8.04 3.54
CA GLN A 61 13.72 -7.47 2.28
C GLN A 61 12.35 -6.82 2.46
N ARG A 62 12.23 -6.00 3.52
CA ARG A 62 10.95 -5.39 3.93
C ARG A 62 11.06 -3.89 3.93
N LEU A 63 10.15 -3.24 3.21
CA LEU A 63 9.88 -1.82 3.27
C LEU A 63 8.61 -1.57 4.09
N ILE A 64 8.64 -0.57 4.97
CA ILE A 64 7.46 -0.05 5.65
C ILE A 64 7.34 1.41 5.24
N VAL A 65 6.19 1.78 4.67
CA VAL A 65 5.87 3.15 4.27
C VAL A 65 4.49 3.55 4.76
N GLY A 66 4.33 4.77 5.25
CA GLY A 66 3.04 5.23 5.78
C GLY A 66 3.11 6.58 6.47
N ASN A 67 2.01 6.93 7.15
CA ASN A 67 1.94 8.12 8.00
C ASN A 67 1.29 7.79 9.34
N LYS A 68 1.69 8.52 10.39
CA LYS A 68 0.89 8.63 11.61
C LYS A 68 -0.42 9.37 11.36
N PHE A 69 -1.38 9.22 12.27
CA PHE A 69 -2.68 9.90 12.28
C PHE A 69 -3.39 9.90 10.91
N SER A 70 -3.32 8.76 10.22
CA SER A 70 -3.84 8.57 8.87
C SER A 70 -4.45 7.19 8.74
N LEU A 71 -5.45 7.05 7.87
CA LEU A 71 -6.14 5.79 7.61
C LEU A 71 -6.68 5.74 6.18
N LEU A 72 -6.90 4.53 5.69
CA LEU A 72 -7.74 4.25 4.53
C LEU A 72 -9.14 3.87 5.00
N GLU A 73 -10.15 4.57 4.50
CA GLU A 73 -11.55 4.20 4.69
C GLU A 73 -11.93 3.10 3.69
N ARG A 74 -12.79 2.15 4.08
CA ARG A 74 -13.22 1.05 3.20
C ARG A 74 -13.82 1.54 1.87
N LYS A 75 -14.52 2.68 1.84
CA LYS A 75 -15.07 3.27 0.61
C LYS A 75 -14.00 3.54 -0.45
N THR A 76 -12.75 3.81 -0.06
CA THR A 76 -11.62 4.03 -0.99
C THR A 76 -11.28 2.81 -1.84
N LEU A 77 -11.77 1.62 -1.46
CA LEU A 77 -11.69 0.41 -2.28
C LEU A 77 -12.52 0.52 -3.57
N ILE A 78 -13.63 1.26 -3.55
CA ILE A 78 -14.49 1.47 -4.72
C ILE A 78 -13.79 2.42 -5.70
N MET A 79 -13.90 2.16 -7.00
CA MET A 79 -13.37 3.06 -8.04
C MET A 79 -14.20 4.35 -8.09
N GLY A 80 -13.55 5.50 -8.32
CA GLY A 80 -14.19 6.81 -8.23
C GLY A 80 -14.48 7.35 -6.81
N GLU A 81 -14.35 6.53 -5.77
CA GLU A 81 -14.44 6.98 -4.38
C GLU A 81 -13.07 7.44 -3.88
N THR A 82 -12.91 8.75 -3.75
CA THR A 82 -11.68 9.39 -3.26
C THR A 82 -11.95 10.19 -2.00
N SER A 83 -11.01 10.19 -1.07
CA SER A 83 -11.01 11.14 0.05
C SER A 83 -10.46 12.52 -0.33
N LYS A 84 -9.99 12.70 -1.58
CA LYS A 84 -9.28 13.90 -2.07
C LYS A 84 -10.07 14.71 -3.11
N ALA A 85 -11.40 14.56 -3.18
CA ALA A 85 -12.22 15.14 -4.25
C ALA A 85 -12.07 16.66 -4.40
N ASP A 86 -11.76 17.38 -3.32
CA ASP A 86 -11.66 18.84 -3.29
C ASP A 86 -10.20 19.38 -3.26
N ASN A 87 -9.17 18.52 -3.40
CA ASN A 87 -7.78 18.95 -3.36
C ASN A 87 -7.14 19.00 -4.77
N ASP A 88 -7.21 20.15 -5.42
CA ASP A 88 -6.62 20.39 -6.74
C ASP A 88 -5.08 20.35 -6.79
N SER A 89 -4.42 20.33 -5.63
CA SER A 89 -2.95 20.29 -5.51
C SER A 89 -2.36 18.89 -5.40
N ALA A 90 -3.20 17.86 -5.18
CA ALA A 90 -2.74 16.48 -5.11
C ALA A 90 -2.49 15.92 -6.54
N ILE A 91 -1.30 15.36 -6.77
CA ILE A 91 -0.94 14.75 -8.06
C ILE A 91 -1.82 13.50 -8.32
N GLY A 92 -2.27 12.81 -7.27
CA GLY A 92 -3.24 11.72 -7.33
C GLY A 92 -4.67 12.18 -7.05
N LYS A 93 -5.46 12.43 -8.11
CA LYS A 93 -6.83 13.00 -7.99
C LYS A 93 -7.93 12.01 -7.59
N TYR A 94 -7.77 10.71 -7.85
CA TYR A 94 -8.87 9.73 -7.71
C TYR A 94 -8.72 8.74 -6.55
N GLY A 95 -7.63 8.79 -5.78
CA GLY A 95 -7.39 7.80 -4.70
C GLY A 95 -7.23 6.36 -5.22
N GLU A 96 -7.00 6.19 -6.53
CA GLU A 96 -6.96 4.88 -7.19
C GLU A 96 -5.55 4.30 -7.27
N GLY A 97 -4.54 5.16 -7.26
CA GLY A 97 -3.15 4.76 -7.52
C GLY A 97 -2.62 3.74 -6.52
N TYR A 98 -3.02 3.81 -5.24
CA TYR A 98 -2.59 2.80 -4.28
C TYR A 98 -3.15 1.41 -4.62
N LYS A 99 -4.38 1.29 -5.13
CA LYS A 99 -4.95 -0.01 -5.56
C LYS A 99 -4.14 -0.62 -6.71
N LEU A 100 -3.72 0.23 -7.65
CA LEU A 100 -2.85 -0.16 -8.75
C LEU A 100 -1.46 -0.57 -8.26
N ALA A 101 -0.88 0.19 -7.32
CA ALA A 101 0.39 -0.15 -6.70
C ALA A 101 0.35 -1.51 -5.98
N LEU A 102 -0.73 -1.80 -5.24
CA LEU A 102 -0.93 -3.10 -4.59
C LEU A 102 -0.95 -4.24 -5.61
N MET A 103 -1.74 -4.09 -6.69
CA MET A 103 -1.82 -5.09 -7.75
C MET A 103 -0.47 -5.33 -8.42
N VAL A 104 0.27 -4.27 -8.78
CA VAL A 104 1.58 -4.38 -9.43
C VAL A 104 2.59 -5.06 -8.51
N LEU A 105 2.65 -4.66 -7.23
CA LEU A 105 3.55 -5.27 -6.26
C LEU A 105 3.26 -6.77 -6.06
N LEU A 106 1.98 -7.16 -5.96
CA LEU A 106 1.59 -8.56 -5.87
C LEU A 106 1.96 -9.35 -7.13
N ARG A 107 1.73 -8.77 -8.33
CA ARG A 107 2.12 -9.36 -9.61
C ARG A 107 3.63 -9.62 -9.69
N LEU A 108 4.43 -8.76 -9.07
CA LEU A 108 5.89 -8.86 -9.01
C LEU A 108 6.40 -9.66 -7.81
N GLY A 109 5.52 -10.44 -7.16
CA GLY A 109 5.86 -11.39 -6.11
C GLY A 109 6.04 -10.78 -4.72
N ALA A 110 5.71 -9.51 -4.51
CA ALA A 110 5.73 -8.90 -3.18
C ALA A 110 4.58 -9.42 -2.33
N ARG A 111 4.74 -9.39 -1.00
CA ARG A 111 3.64 -9.66 -0.06
C ARG A 111 3.36 -8.40 0.74
N ILE A 112 2.09 -8.05 0.86
CA ILE A 112 1.68 -6.76 1.41
C ILE A 112 0.75 -6.97 2.60
N ARG A 113 0.95 -6.18 3.66
CA ARG A 113 -0.03 -5.97 4.73
C ARG A 113 -0.24 -4.48 4.90
N ILE A 114 -1.50 -4.06 5.01
CA ILE A 114 -1.85 -2.67 5.27
C ILE A 114 -2.45 -2.60 6.67
N ARG A 115 -1.85 -1.83 7.57
CA ARG A 115 -2.46 -1.53 8.87
C ARG A 115 -3.22 -0.23 8.75
N THR A 116 -4.50 -0.24 9.07
CA THR A 116 -5.37 0.94 8.99
C THR A 116 -6.58 0.77 9.89
N ALA A 117 -6.99 1.81 10.62
CA ALA A 117 -8.28 1.88 11.35
C ALA A 117 -8.62 0.65 12.23
N GLY A 118 -7.61 0.05 12.90
CA GLY A 118 -7.84 -1.16 13.71
C GLY A 118 -8.07 -2.44 12.89
N GLU A 119 -7.69 -2.42 11.62
CA GLU A 119 -7.74 -3.55 10.69
C GLU A 119 -6.36 -3.82 10.10
N VAL A 120 -6.17 -5.05 9.66
CA VAL A 120 -5.10 -5.44 8.76
C VAL A 120 -5.74 -5.87 7.45
N TRP A 121 -5.49 -5.12 6.39
CA TRP A 121 -5.86 -5.52 5.05
C TRP A 121 -4.71 -6.31 4.42
N ALA A 122 -5.05 -7.44 3.81
CA ALA A 122 -4.14 -8.37 3.16
C ALA A 122 -4.52 -8.47 1.67
N PRO A 123 -3.91 -7.63 0.81
CA PRO A 123 -4.10 -7.71 -0.63
C PRO A 123 -3.57 -9.03 -1.19
N ILE A 124 -4.33 -9.67 -2.08
CA ILE A 124 -3.96 -10.90 -2.79
C ILE A 124 -4.46 -10.84 -4.24
N ILE A 125 -3.82 -11.59 -5.13
CA ILE A 125 -4.38 -11.91 -6.45
C ILE A 125 -5.15 -13.23 -6.30
N LYS A 126 -6.40 -13.25 -6.74
CA LYS A 126 -7.30 -14.40 -6.59
C LYS A 126 -8.09 -14.62 -7.88
N TYR A 127 -8.20 -15.87 -8.29
CA TYR A 127 -9.06 -16.26 -9.41
C TYR A 127 -10.53 -16.03 -9.06
N SER A 128 -11.26 -15.39 -9.97
CA SER A 128 -12.71 -15.20 -9.88
C SER A 128 -13.40 -16.11 -10.89
N GLU A 129 -14.20 -17.06 -10.41
CA GLU A 129 -15.03 -17.91 -11.26
C GLU A 129 -16.05 -17.10 -12.07
N GLN A 130 -16.57 -16.01 -11.50
CA GLN A 130 -17.56 -15.16 -12.16
C GLN A 130 -16.99 -14.42 -13.38
N PHE A 131 -15.72 -14.02 -13.31
CA PHE A 131 -15.05 -13.27 -14.38
C PHE A 131 -14.05 -14.14 -15.16
N GLU A 132 -13.94 -15.42 -14.82
CA GLU A 132 -13.01 -16.40 -15.40
C GLU A 132 -11.56 -15.88 -15.51
N THR A 133 -11.12 -15.12 -14.51
CA THR A 133 -9.81 -14.45 -14.52
C THR A 133 -9.35 -14.08 -13.11
N ASP A 134 -8.05 -13.81 -12.97
CA ASP A 134 -7.47 -13.30 -11.75
C ASP A 134 -7.83 -11.83 -11.51
N LEU A 135 -8.13 -11.50 -10.26
CA LEU A 135 -8.48 -10.17 -9.79
C LEU A 135 -7.75 -9.84 -8.48
N LEU A 136 -7.56 -8.56 -8.23
CA LEU A 136 -7.13 -8.07 -6.91
C LEU A 136 -8.25 -8.28 -5.90
N ALA A 137 -7.94 -8.88 -4.76
CA ALA A 137 -8.85 -8.99 -3.62
C ALA A 137 -8.16 -8.47 -2.35
N ILE A 138 -8.96 -7.93 -1.43
CA ILE A 138 -8.51 -7.41 -0.15
C ILE A 138 -9.14 -8.22 0.96
N GLY A 139 -8.37 -9.12 1.59
CA GLY A 139 -8.81 -9.79 2.82
C GLY A 139 -8.71 -8.84 4.02
N VAL A 140 -9.69 -8.84 4.91
CA VAL A 140 -9.71 -7.97 6.09
C VAL A 140 -9.66 -8.79 7.37
N ILE A 141 -8.71 -8.44 8.24
CA ILE A 141 -8.54 -9.04 9.55
C ILE A 141 -8.70 -7.96 10.60
N LYS A 142 -9.66 -8.11 11.51
CA LYS A 142 -9.79 -7.20 12.65
C LYS A 142 -8.56 -7.29 13.55
N SER A 143 -7.96 -6.15 13.86
CA SER A 143 -6.86 -6.04 14.82
C SER A 143 -7.44 -5.69 16.20
N LYS A 144 -6.98 -6.38 17.24
CA LYS A 144 -7.30 -6.01 18.64
C LYS A 144 -6.62 -4.71 19.08
N VAL A 145 -5.60 -4.29 18.32
CA VAL A 145 -4.85 -3.05 18.57
C VAL A 145 -5.29 -2.06 17.51
N ALA A 146 -5.95 -0.99 17.94
CA ALA A 146 -6.19 0.16 17.09
C ALA A 146 -4.84 0.77 16.70
N SER A 147 -4.64 0.97 15.40
CA SER A 147 -3.51 1.74 14.90
C SER A 147 -4.04 3.08 14.43
N GLU A 148 -3.46 4.15 14.93
CA GLU A 148 -3.71 5.50 14.43
C GLU A 148 -2.86 5.80 13.19
N SER A 149 -2.08 4.83 12.70
CA SER A 149 -1.21 4.98 11.54
C SER A 149 -1.73 4.16 10.37
N LEU A 150 -1.52 4.70 9.16
CA LEU A 150 -1.67 3.97 7.91
C LEU A 150 -0.29 3.45 7.53
N LEU A 151 -0.11 2.13 7.50
CA LEU A 151 1.18 1.51 7.19
C LEU A 151 1.03 0.45 6.10
N PHE A 152 1.79 0.59 5.02
CA PHE A 152 2.02 -0.45 4.03
C PHE A 152 3.32 -1.18 4.40
N GLU A 153 3.20 -2.43 4.83
CA GLU A 153 4.32 -3.34 5.05
C GLU A 153 4.49 -4.20 3.80
N ILE A 154 5.62 -4.05 3.10
CA ILE A 154 5.87 -4.67 1.81
C ILE A 154 7.11 -5.55 1.92
N ASP A 155 6.88 -6.87 1.90
CA ASP A 155 7.92 -7.90 1.84
C ASP A 155 8.30 -8.19 0.37
N GLY A 156 9.56 -8.55 0.11
CA GLY A 156 10.06 -8.84 -1.24
C GLY A 156 10.67 -7.64 -1.97
N ILE A 157 11.00 -6.58 -1.22
CA ILE A 157 11.71 -5.40 -1.72
C ILE A 157 13.21 -5.62 -1.54
N THR A 158 13.91 -5.81 -2.65
CA THR A 158 15.36 -6.03 -2.66
C THR A 158 16.11 -4.75 -2.32
N GLN A 159 17.40 -4.88 -2.04
CA GLN A 159 18.24 -3.72 -1.74
C GLN A 159 18.35 -2.79 -2.96
N ASP A 160 18.31 -3.33 -4.18
CA ASP A 160 18.39 -2.54 -5.40
C ASP A 160 17.07 -1.84 -5.70
N ASP A 161 15.92 -2.50 -5.49
CA ASP A 161 14.60 -1.85 -5.53
C ASP A 161 14.56 -0.63 -4.58
N TYR A 162 15.11 -0.80 -3.36
CA TYR A 162 15.17 0.27 -2.37
C TYR A 162 16.11 1.41 -2.76
N LYS A 163 17.28 1.10 -3.32
CA LYS A 163 18.22 2.12 -3.82
C LYS A 163 17.62 2.91 -4.99
N GLU A 164 16.95 2.23 -5.92
CA GLU A 164 16.24 2.87 -7.03
C GLU A 164 15.15 3.82 -6.51
N LEU A 165 14.37 3.36 -5.51
CA LEU A 165 13.38 4.19 -4.85
C LEU A 165 14.00 5.46 -4.27
N LEU A 166 15.08 5.32 -3.49
CA LEU A 166 15.77 6.46 -2.88
C LEU A 166 16.37 7.42 -3.92
N ALA A 167 17.06 6.90 -4.93
CA ALA A 167 17.72 7.70 -5.95
C ALA A 167 16.74 8.62 -6.69
N ASN A 168 15.51 8.15 -6.90
CA ASN A 168 14.47 8.89 -7.60
C ASN A 168 13.58 9.73 -6.67
N LEU A 169 13.51 9.42 -5.37
CA LEU A 169 12.82 10.26 -4.38
C LEU A 169 13.63 11.51 -4.01
N LEU A 170 14.95 11.40 -3.84
CA LEU A 170 15.81 12.51 -3.39
C LEU A 170 15.69 13.80 -4.24
N PRO A 171 15.59 13.75 -5.58
CA PRO A 171 15.35 14.94 -6.40
C PRO A 171 14.00 15.60 -6.14
N LEU A 172 12.98 14.82 -5.77
CA LEU A 172 11.63 15.29 -5.47
C LEU A 172 11.52 15.89 -4.06
N THR A 173 12.45 15.53 -3.17
CA THR A 173 12.45 15.93 -1.76
C THR A 173 13.54 16.96 -1.41
N ARG A 174 14.06 17.75 -2.36
CA ARG A 174 15.18 18.70 -2.14
C ARG A 174 15.00 19.73 -1.00
N ASN A 175 13.82 19.83 -0.41
CA ASN A 175 13.55 20.64 0.80
C ASN A 175 13.42 19.82 2.10
N TRP A 176 13.70 18.52 2.09
CA TRP A 176 13.42 17.60 3.20
C TRP A 176 14.72 17.13 3.83
N SER A 177 14.97 17.52 5.08
CA SER A 177 16.03 16.93 5.89
C SER A 177 15.56 15.58 6.42
N ILE A 178 15.71 14.52 5.63
CA ILE A 178 15.49 13.16 6.12
C ILE A 178 16.68 12.84 7.04
N ARG A 179 16.46 12.90 8.35
CA ARG A 179 17.40 12.46 9.38
C ARG A 179 17.24 10.98 9.64
#